data_AF-A0A428QGE9-F1
#
_entry.id   AF-A0A428QGE9-F1
#
_cell.length_a   1.000
_cell.length_b   1.000
_cell.length_c   1.000
_cell.angle_alpha   90.00
_cell.angle_beta   90.00
_cell.angle_gamma   90.00
#
_symmetry.space_group_name_H-M   'P 1'
#
loop_
_entity.id
_entity.type
_entity.pdbx_description
1 polymer ?
#
loop_
_entity_poly.entity_id
_entity_poly.type
_entity_poly.pdbx_seq_one_letter_code
_entity_poly.pdbx_strand_id
1 'polypeptide(L)'
;MRLLAPRTLSTGCQALLQRPVSLVQRCTYASATQPTFKTHAGYRTNPLDKPVNPTKKNKIPYKDRPIQRSFAPLPTKTEKQLAAAFPYIVRRTPYSQLPVYQKWMSGGNRVIVLIKKVDGDRTRLMEDLTTALEVKRSDIRLNPTTQHIEIKGPYFKPAMDWLLNAGF
;
A
#
# COMPACT_ATOMS: atom_id res chain seq x y z
N MET A 1 22.25 -45.95 -25.45
CA MET A 1 22.24 -46.29 -24.01
C MET A 1 23.19 -45.37 -23.27
N ARG A 2 22.68 -44.39 -22.51
CA ARG A 2 23.46 -43.64 -21.51
C ARG A 2 22.61 -43.55 -20.25
N LEU A 3 23.17 -44.08 -19.18
CA LEU A 3 22.51 -44.43 -17.92
C LEU A 3 22.25 -43.18 -17.09
N LEU A 4 21.04 -43.09 -16.55
CA LEU A 4 20.65 -42.16 -15.49
C LEU A 4 21.25 -42.67 -14.16
N ALA A 5 22.01 -41.83 -13.47
CA ALA A 5 22.45 -42.10 -12.10
C ALA A 5 21.60 -41.27 -11.13
N PRO A 6 20.85 -41.89 -10.19
CA PRO A 6 20.15 -41.17 -9.14
C PRO A 6 21.11 -40.86 -7.98
N ARG A 7 21.17 -39.58 -7.58
CA ARG A 7 21.88 -39.15 -6.36
C ARG A 7 21.00 -39.39 -5.14
N THR A 8 21.61 -40.03 -4.15
CA THR A 8 21.04 -40.51 -2.89
C THR A 8 20.68 -39.38 -1.93
N LEU A 9 19.61 -39.58 -1.15
CA LEU A 9 19.18 -38.71 -0.06
C LEU A 9 20.09 -38.94 1.15
N SER A 10 20.74 -37.88 1.64
CA SER A 10 21.49 -37.89 2.89
C SER A 10 20.56 -37.51 4.04
N THR A 11 20.15 -38.50 4.83
CA THR A 11 19.54 -38.32 6.14
C THR A 11 20.64 -38.19 7.18
N GLY A 12 20.93 -36.95 7.59
CA GLY A 12 21.89 -36.65 8.64
C GLY A 12 21.20 -36.04 9.86
N CYS A 13 20.76 -36.90 10.79
CA CYS A 13 20.45 -36.51 12.15
C CYS A 13 21.75 -36.11 12.86
N GLN A 14 21.89 -34.86 13.26
CA GLN A 14 22.88 -34.45 14.27
C GLN A 14 22.17 -33.71 15.39
N ALA A 15 21.71 -34.49 16.37
CA ALA A 15 21.27 -33.98 17.66
C ALA A 15 22.52 -33.58 18.46
N LEU A 16 22.74 -32.27 18.61
CA LEU A 16 23.77 -31.75 19.50
C LEU A 16 23.31 -31.94 20.95
N LEU A 17 24.05 -32.81 21.64
CA LEU A 17 24.02 -33.00 23.09
C LEU A 17 24.33 -31.67 23.79
N GLN A 18 23.32 -31.03 24.39
CA GLN A 18 23.53 -29.94 25.34
C GLN A 18 23.62 -30.52 26.75
N ARG A 19 24.78 -30.32 27.40
CA ARG A 19 25.00 -30.65 28.82
C ARG A 19 24.27 -29.62 29.69
N PRO A 20 23.52 -30.02 30.73
CA PRO A 20 22.90 -29.07 31.65
C PRO A 20 23.95 -28.48 32.59
N VAL A 21 24.02 -27.16 32.67
CA VAL A 21 24.82 -26.44 33.66
C VAL A 21 24.06 -26.46 34.99
N SER A 22 24.64 -27.08 36.02
CA SER A 22 24.11 -27.00 37.39
C SER A 22 24.45 -25.63 38.00
N LEU A 23 23.49 -24.71 37.96
CA LEU A 23 23.58 -23.42 38.65
C LEU A 23 23.13 -23.61 40.10
N VAL A 24 24.09 -23.80 41.01
CA VAL A 24 23.85 -23.77 42.46
C VAL A 24 24.83 -22.79 43.09
N GLN A 25 24.29 -21.67 43.59
CA GLN A 25 24.63 -21.04 44.88
C GLN A 25 23.74 -19.80 45.05
N ARG A 26 22.73 -19.88 45.93
CA ARG A 26 22.76 -19.45 47.35
C ARG A 26 22.52 -17.94 47.48
N CYS A 27 21.24 -17.57 47.56
CA CYS A 27 20.84 -16.23 47.97
C CYS A 27 20.90 -16.14 49.51
N THR A 28 21.82 -15.34 50.03
CA THR A 28 21.87 -14.94 51.44
C THR A 28 20.80 -13.88 51.72
N TYR A 29 20.09 -14.08 52.82
CA TYR A 29 19.05 -13.23 53.36
C TYR A 29 19.57 -11.81 53.60
N ALA A 30 18.92 -10.81 52.98
CA ALA A 30 19.08 -9.41 53.34
C ALA A 30 17.74 -8.68 53.17
N SER A 31 17.23 -8.22 54.33
CA SER A 31 16.37 -7.05 54.54
C SER A 31 15.10 -6.93 53.70
N ALA A 32 13.98 -7.26 54.32
CA ALA A 32 12.64 -6.95 53.82
C ALA A 32 12.45 -5.44 53.61
N THR A 33 12.76 -4.95 52.41
CA THR A 33 12.15 -3.71 51.92
C THR A 33 10.72 -4.06 51.56
N GLN A 34 9.76 -3.53 52.32
CA GLN A 34 8.34 -3.70 52.03
C GLN A 34 8.10 -3.31 50.56
N PRO A 35 7.40 -4.13 49.76
CA PRO A 35 6.93 -3.66 48.47
C PRO A 35 6.00 -2.49 48.78
N THR A 36 6.42 -1.27 48.43
CA THR A 36 5.45 -0.17 48.32
C THR A 36 4.55 -0.56 47.16
N PHE A 37 3.50 -1.30 47.45
CA PHE A 37 2.44 -1.62 46.52
C PHE A 37 1.91 -0.26 46.09
N LYS A 38 2.33 0.23 44.91
CA LYS A 38 1.77 1.46 44.37
C LYS A 38 0.28 1.21 44.31
N THR A 39 -0.48 1.99 45.07
CA THR A 39 -1.94 1.92 45.11
C THR A 39 -2.39 1.80 43.67
N HIS A 40 -2.88 0.63 43.28
CA HIS A 40 -3.31 0.38 41.91
C HIS A 40 -4.35 1.45 41.65
N ALA A 41 -4.06 2.40 40.76
CA ALA A 41 -5.02 3.44 40.41
C ALA A 41 -6.29 2.68 40.01
N GLY A 42 -7.31 2.74 40.86
CA GLY A 42 -8.56 2.08 40.58
C GLY A 42 -9.02 2.67 39.27
N TYR A 43 -9.22 1.83 38.26
CA TYR A 43 -9.91 2.20 37.04
C TYR A 43 -11.40 2.42 37.37
N ARG A 44 -11.69 3.29 38.35
CA ARG A 44 -13.06 3.76 38.54
C ARG A 44 -13.35 4.61 37.32
N THR A 45 -14.08 4.02 36.39
CA THR A 45 -14.70 4.75 35.28
C THR A 45 -15.44 5.93 35.88
N ASN A 46 -15.17 7.15 35.39
CA ASN A 46 -15.95 8.30 35.80
C ASN A 46 -17.43 7.99 35.54
N PRO A 47 -18.33 8.09 36.54
CA PRO A 47 -19.74 7.76 36.35
C PRO A 47 -20.44 8.64 35.29
N LEU A 48 -19.85 9.78 34.92
CA LEU A 48 -20.34 10.64 33.84
C LEU A 48 -19.86 10.20 32.44
N ASP A 49 -18.82 9.37 32.35
CA ASP A 49 -18.29 8.89 31.08
C ASP A 49 -19.19 7.78 30.54
N LYS A 50 -19.80 8.03 29.37
CA LYS A 50 -20.54 7.01 28.65
C LYS A 50 -19.56 6.05 27.98
N PRO A 51 -19.75 4.72 28.06
CA PRO A 51 -18.90 3.77 27.36
C PRO A 51 -18.99 4.03 25.85
N VAL A 52 -17.89 4.50 25.24
CA VAL A 52 -17.80 4.66 23.79
C VAL A 52 -17.30 3.35 23.22
N ASN A 53 -18.07 2.76 22.30
CA ASN A 53 -17.61 1.58 21.58
C ASN A 53 -16.39 1.96 20.71
N PRO A 54 -15.18 1.44 20.98
CA PRO A 54 -13.99 1.75 20.19
C PRO A 54 -14.08 1.25 18.75
N THR A 55 -15.02 0.34 18.43
CA THR A 55 -15.31 -0.13 17.07
C THR A 55 -16.39 0.68 16.35
N LYS A 56 -16.91 1.77 16.95
CA LYS A 56 -17.88 2.64 16.28
C LYS A 56 -17.20 3.36 15.12
N LYS A 57 -17.50 2.92 13.89
CA LYS A 57 -17.03 3.60 12.67
C LYS A 57 -17.62 5.02 12.64
N ASN A 58 -16.78 6.02 12.37
CA ASN A 58 -17.20 7.40 12.09
C ASN A 58 -17.95 7.44 10.76
N LYS A 59 -19.23 7.06 10.77
CA LYS A 59 -20.11 7.13 9.61
C LYS A 59 -20.56 8.58 9.44
N ILE A 60 -20.10 9.23 8.37
CA ILE A 60 -20.56 10.56 7.98
C ILE A 60 -22.09 10.48 7.75
N PRO A 61 -22.90 11.34 8.41
CA PRO A 61 -24.34 11.39 8.19
C PRO A 61 -24.68 11.59 6.71
N TYR A 62 -25.83 11.08 6.26
CA TYR A 62 -26.22 11.18 4.84
C TYR A 62 -26.22 12.63 4.33
N LYS A 63 -26.68 13.57 5.16
CA LYS A 63 -26.75 15.01 4.84
C LYS A 63 -25.37 15.64 4.66
N ASP A 64 -24.36 15.13 5.35
CA ASP A 64 -22.99 15.64 5.31
C ASP A 64 -22.12 14.89 4.29
N ARG A 65 -22.69 13.91 3.57
CA ARG A 65 -21.98 13.20 2.52
C ARG A 65 -21.83 14.14 1.32
N PRO A 66 -20.61 14.40 0.81
CA PRO A 66 -20.45 15.14 -0.42
C PRO A 66 -21.10 14.36 -1.58
N ILE A 67 -22.23 14.87 -2.09
CA ILE A 67 -22.93 14.29 -3.25
C ILE A 67 -22.21 14.68 -4.54
N GLN A 68 -21.57 15.85 -4.54
CA GLN A 68 -20.90 16.39 -5.71
C GLN A 68 -19.52 15.73 -5.90
N ARG A 69 -19.38 14.98 -6.98
CA ARG A 69 -18.08 14.52 -7.46
C ARG A 69 -17.41 15.69 -8.19
N SER A 70 -16.10 15.86 -8.00
CA SER A 70 -15.31 16.79 -8.83
C SER A 70 -15.41 16.34 -10.29
N PHE A 71 -15.99 17.19 -11.14
CA PHE A 71 -16.11 16.92 -12.57
C PHE A 71 -14.74 17.14 -13.22
N ALA A 72 -14.24 16.17 -13.98
CA ALA A 72 -13.06 16.37 -14.80
C ALA A 72 -13.47 17.15 -16.06
N PRO A 73 -12.69 18.14 -16.53
CA PRO A 73 -13.01 18.87 -17.75
C PRO A 73 -13.08 17.89 -18.93
N LEU A 74 -13.91 18.20 -19.93
CA LEU A 74 -14.08 17.37 -21.14
C LEU A 74 -12.72 17.13 -21.84
N PRO A 75 -12.56 16.02 -22.57
CA PRO A 75 -11.33 15.74 -23.29
C PRO A 75 -11.08 16.82 -24.34
N THR A 76 -9.87 17.38 -24.35
CA THR A 76 -9.50 18.46 -25.28
C THR A 76 -9.19 17.93 -26.68
N LYS A 77 -8.64 16.72 -26.79
CA LYS A 77 -8.23 16.10 -28.06
C LYS A 77 -9.10 14.90 -28.40
N THR A 78 -9.34 14.69 -29.69
CA THR A 78 -10.02 13.49 -30.18
C THR A 78 -9.06 12.30 -30.18
N GLU A 79 -9.58 11.07 -30.05
CA GLU A 79 -8.77 9.84 -30.06
C GLU A 79 -7.83 9.75 -31.26
N LYS A 80 -8.28 10.17 -32.47
CA LYS A 80 -7.45 10.20 -33.68
C LYS A 80 -6.24 11.15 -33.56
N GLN A 81 -6.44 12.29 -32.91
CA GLN A 81 -5.36 13.26 -32.67
C GLN A 81 -4.36 12.72 -31.64
N LEU A 82 -4.86 12.04 -30.60
CA LEU A 82 -4.02 11.40 -29.59
C LEU A 82 -3.21 10.24 -30.19
N ALA A 83 -3.83 9.41 -31.02
CA ALA A 83 -3.15 8.31 -31.73
C ALA A 83 -2.04 8.79 -32.66
N ALA A 84 -2.15 10.02 -33.19
CA ALA A 84 -1.11 10.62 -34.01
C ALA A 84 0.04 11.21 -33.19
N ALA A 85 -0.24 11.68 -31.96
CA ALA A 85 0.74 12.32 -31.09
C ALA A 85 1.50 11.34 -30.19
N PHE A 86 0.85 10.27 -29.74
CA PHE A 86 1.39 9.32 -28.78
C PHE A 86 1.23 7.87 -29.27
N PRO A 87 2.18 6.96 -28.96
CA PRO A 87 2.06 5.54 -29.26
C PRO A 87 1.11 4.80 -28.29
N TYR A 88 0.45 5.52 -27.37
CA TYR A 88 -0.48 5.01 -26.39
C TYR A 88 -1.64 5.99 -26.18
N ILE A 89 -2.76 5.48 -25.66
CA ILE A 89 -3.95 6.27 -25.35
C ILE A 89 -4.47 5.88 -23.98
N VAL A 90 -4.74 6.87 -23.13
CA VAL A 90 -5.45 6.67 -21.87
C VAL A 90 -6.94 6.94 -22.07
N ARG A 91 -7.76 5.89 -22.13
CA ARG A 91 -9.20 6.04 -22.36
C ARG A 91 -9.91 6.48 -21.10
N ARG A 92 -10.86 7.41 -21.27
CA ARG A 92 -11.73 7.85 -20.17
C ARG A 92 -12.71 6.76 -19.72
N THR A 93 -13.26 6.97 -18.54
CA THR A 93 -14.35 6.16 -18.00
C THR A 93 -15.66 6.49 -18.73
N PRO A 94 -16.70 5.63 -18.64
CA PRO A 94 -18.02 5.94 -19.21
C PRO A 94 -18.62 7.25 -18.69
N TYR A 95 -18.21 7.69 -17.49
CA TYR A 95 -18.59 8.97 -16.90
C TYR A 95 -17.66 10.13 -17.31
N SER A 96 -16.89 9.97 -18.38
CA SER A 96 -15.93 10.96 -18.92
C SER A 96 -14.84 11.41 -17.94
N GLN A 97 -14.56 10.65 -16.88
CA GLN A 97 -13.48 10.93 -15.92
C GLN A 97 -12.18 10.23 -16.32
N LEU A 98 -11.05 10.82 -15.92
CA LEU A 98 -9.74 10.21 -16.06
C LEU A 98 -9.64 8.93 -15.21
N PRO A 99 -9.04 7.85 -15.74
CA PRO A 99 -8.94 6.56 -15.06
C PRO A 99 -7.76 6.51 -14.06
N VAL A 100 -7.57 7.58 -13.29
CA VAL A 100 -6.52 7.70 -12.25
C VAL A 100 -7.14 7.47 -10.90
N TYR A 101 -6.57 6.57 -10.10
CA TYR A 101 -7.09 6.21 -8.79
C TYR A 101 -5.99 6.19 -7.75
N GLN A 102 -6.31 6.63 -6.53
CA GLN A 102 -5.43 6.49 -5.37
C GLN A 102 -5.86 5.29 -4.53
N LYS A 103 -4.92 4.41 -4.22
CA LYS A 103 -5.12 3.23 -3.38
C LYS A 103 -4.25 3.34 -2.14
N TRP A 104 -4.87 3.17 -0.99
CA TRP A 104 -4.22 3.09 0.31
C TRP A 104 -4.01 1.61 0.68
N MET A 105 -2.82 1.30 1.16
CA MET A 105 -2.38 -0.03 1.57
C MET A 105 -1.72 0.04 2.95
N SER A 106 -1.49 -1.12 3.59
CA SER A 106 -0.80 -1.22 4.88
C SER A 106 -1.40 -0.30 5.95
N GLY A 107 -2.73 -0.32 6.10
CA GLY A 107 -3.44 0.53 7.07
C GLY A 107 -3.40 2.03 6.79
N GLY A 108 -3.03 2.44 5.57
CA GLY A 108 -2.93 3.85 5.19
C GLY A 108 -1.50 4.37 5.07
N ASN A 109 -0.49 3.59 5.43
CA ASN A 109 0.90 4.03 5.32
C ASN A 109 1.39 4.07 3.86
N ARG A 110 0.96 3.10 3.04
CA ARG A 110 1.41 3.00 1.66
C ARG A 110 0.37 3.55 0.71
N VAL A 111 0.75 4.53 -0.10
CA VAL A 111 -0.06 5.10 -1.17
C VAL A 111 0.45 4.59 -2.52
N ILE A 112 -0.48 4.15 -3.36
CA ILE A 112 -0.20 3.79 -4.75
C ILE A 112 -1.21 4.50 -5.65
N VAL A 113 -0.74 5.12 -6.72
CA VAL A 113 -1.58 5.66 -7.79
C VAL A 113 -1.66 4.63 -8.90
N LEU A 114 -2.88 4.38 -9.37
CA LEU A 114 -3.21 3.43 -10.43
C LEU A 114 -3.74 4.20 -11.63
N ILE A 115 -3.09 4.06 -12.77
CA ILE A 115 -3.58 4.56 -14.06
C ILE A 115 -4.08 3.35 -14.85
N LYS A 116 -5.40 3.33 -15.10
CA LYS A 116 -6.09 2.24 -15.80
C LYS A 116 -6.44 2.64 -17.23
N LYS A 117 -7.01 1.70 -18.00
CA LYS A 117 -7.55 1.94 -19.35
C LYS A 117 -6.50 2.53 -20.31
N VAL A 118 -5.26 2.06 -20.21
CA VAL A 118 -4.19 2.40 -21.15
C VAL A 118 -4.21 1.39 -22.29
N ASP A 119 -4.29 1.90 -23.51
CA ASP A 119 -4.18 1.15 -24.76
C ASP A 119 -2.88 1.56 -25.50
N GLY A 120 -2.33 0.65 -26.31
CA GLY A 120 -1.06 0.88 -27.01
C GLY A 120 0.18 0.61 -26.16
N ASP A 121 1.27 1.35 -26.41
CA ASP A 121 2.56 1.15 -25.76
C ASP A 121 2.65 1.75 -24.35
N ARG A 122 2.40 0.89 -23.37
CA ARG A 122 2.41 1.24 -21.93
C ARG A 122 3.80 1.53 -21.40
N THR A 123 4.85 1.04 -22.06
CA THR A 123 6.22 1.27 -21.60
C THR A 123 6.63 2.72 -21.83
N ARG A 124 6.25 3.27 -22.97
CA ARG A 124 6.41 4.69 -23.30
C ARG A 124 5.65 5.60 -22.36
N LEU A 125 4.39 5.30 -22.06
CA LEU A 125 3.62 6.08 -21.08
C LEU A 125 4.32 6.09 -19.70
N MET A 126 4.87 4.96 -19.29
CA MET A 126 5.63 4.87 -18.05
C MET A 126 6.91 5.71 -18.07
N GLU A 127 7.65 5.75 -19.17
CA GLU A 127 8.83 6.62 -19.35
C GLU A 127 8.45 8.11 -19.32
N ASP A 128 7.38 8.48 -20.01
CA ASP A 128 6.87 9.84 -20.05
C ASP A 128 6.41 10.31 -18.66
N LEU A 129 5.70 9.44 -17.92
CA LEU A 129 5.31 9.71 -16.53
C LEU A 129 6.51 9.77 -15.58
N THR A 130 7.52 8.92 -15.79
CA THR A 130 8.77 8.96 -15.00
C THR A 130 9.44 10.33 -15.14
N THR A 131 9.49 10.83 -16.37
CA THR A 131 10.09 12.13 -16.71
C THR A 131 9.25 13.29 -16.21
N ALA A 132 7.93 13.26 -16.46
CA ALA A 132 7.04 14.38 -16.15
C ALA A 132 6.77 14.57 -14.65
N LEU A 133 6.77 13.48 -13.87
CA LEU A 133 6.52 13.52 -12.43
C LEU A 133 7.82 13.46 -11.61
N GLU A 134 8.99 13.40 -12.28
CA GLU A 134 10.32 13.27 -11.67
C GLU A 134 10.43 12.08 -10.69
N VAL A 135 9.72 10.99 -11.01
CA VAL A 135 9.66 9.80 -10.15
C VAL A 135 10.81 8.87 -10.52
N LYS A 136 11.38 8.18 -9.52
CA LYS A 136 12.37 7.14 -9.79
C LYS A 136 11.73 6.01 -10.59
N ARG A 137 12.44 5.51 -11.61
CA ARG A 137 11.98 4.40 -12.45
C ARG A 137 11.60 3.15 -11.63
N SER A 138 12.24 2.93 -10.48
CA SER A 138 11.95 1.84 -9.54
C SER A 138 10.59 1.96 -8.83
N ASP A 139 10.06 3.17 -8.68
CA ASP A 139 8.80 3.44 -7.98
C ASP A 139 7.59 3.36 -8.93
N ILE A 140 7.83 3.27 -10.25
CA ILE A 140 6.79 3.02 -11.25
C ILE A 140 6.88 1.59 -11.77
N ARG A 141 5.74 0.89 -11.75
CA ARG A 141 5.62 -0.50 -12.17
C ARG A 141 4.51 -0.64 -13.19
N LEU A 142 4.79 -1.41 -14.25
CA LEU A 142 3.76 -1.99 -15.11
C LEU A 142 3.32 -3.33 -14.51
N ASN A 143 2.03 -3.47 -14.21
CA ASN A 143 1.48 -4.73 -13.76
C ASN A 143 1.41 -5.71 -14.94
N PRO A 144 2.10 -6.86 -14.92
CA PRO A 144 2.12 -7.76 -16.09
C PRO A 144 0.76 -8.40 -16.39
N THR A 145 -0.06 -8.60 -15.37
CA THR A 145 -1.36 -9.28 -15.51
C THR A 145 -2.44 -8.32 -15.98
N THR A 146 -2.58 -7.17 -15.31
CA THR A 146 -3.64 -6.20 -15.61
C THR A 146 -3.22 -5.11 -16.58
N GLN A 147 -1.91 -4.98 -16.82
CA GLN A 147 -1.33 -3.96 -17.68
C GLN A 147 -1.67 -2.53 -17.22
N HIS A 148 -1.90 -2.36 -15.93
CA HIS A 148 -2.09 -1.04 -15.31
C HIS A 148 -0.73 -0.47 -14.90
N ILE A 149 -0.63 0.86 -14.91
CA ILE A 149 0.55 1.55 -14.40
C ILE A 149 0.31 1.85 -12.92
N GLU A 150 1.23 1.39 -12.09
CA GLU A 150 1.23 1.58 -10.64
C GLU A 150 2.40 2.50 -10.27
N ILE A 151 2.11 3.64 -9.66
CA ILE A 151 3.11 4.61 -9.17
C ILE A 151 3.07 4.59 -7.65
N LYS A 152 4.19 4.29 -7.01
CA LYS A 152 4.32 4.34 -5.55
C LYS A 152 4.45 5.79 -5.08
N GLY A 153 3.65 6.19 -4.11
CA GLY A 153 3.68 7.54 -3.51
C GLY A 153 2.45 8.39 -3.82
N PRO A 154 2.37 9.59 -3.24
CA PRO A 154 1.20 10.47 -3.32
C PRO A 154 1.15 11.30 -4.62
N TYR A 155 1.28 10.65 -5.78
CA TYR A 155 1.34 11.31 -7.11
C TYR A 155 -0.02 11.50 -7.79
N PHE A 156 -1.12 11.48 -7.03
CA PHE A 156 -2.47 11.48 -7.61
C PHE A 156 -2.76 12.77 -8.40
N LYS A 157 -2.53 13.93 -7.79
CA LYS A 157 -2.78 15.23 -8.44
C LYS A 157 -1.82 15.47 -9.62
N PRO A 158 -0.48 15.31 -9.47
CA PRO A 158 0.43 15.48 -10.59
C PRO A 158 0.12 14.59 -11.79
N ALA A 159 -0.22 13.32 -11.56
CA ALA A 159 -0.58 12.40 -12.64
C ALA A 159 -1.87 12.83 -13.35
N MET A 160 -2.86 13.29 -12.59
CA MET A 160 -4.12 13.78 -13.14
C MET A 160 -3.92 15.05 -13.96
N ASP A 161 -3.18 16.02 -13.43
CA ASP A 161 -2.89 17.29 -14.10
C ASP A 161 -2.09 17.07 -15.38
N TRP A 162 -1.11 16.16 -15.36
CA TRP A 162 -0.35 15.80 -16.56
C TRP A 162 -1.24 15.20 -17.66
N LEU A 163 -2.13 14.27 -17.30
CA LEU A 163 -3.06 13.68 -18.29
C LEU A 163 -4.02 14.72 -18.87
N LEU A 164 -4.50 15.66 -18.04
CA LEU A 164 -5.33 16.77 -18.50
C LEU A 164 -4.58 17.67 -19.48
N ASN A 165 -3.33 18.03 -19.15
CA ASN A 165 -2.49 18.88 -19.99
C ASN A 165 -2.12 18.20 -21.32
N ALA A 166 -1.90 16.88 -21.30
CA ALA A 166 -1.68 16.10 -22.52
C ALA A 166 -2.93 16.05 -23.43
N GLY A 167 -4.12 16.26 -22.86
CA GLY A 167 -5.39 16.35 -23.56
C GLY A 167 -6.18 15.03 -23.60
N PHE A 168 -5.89 14.10 -22.67
CA PHE A 168 -6.62 12.83 -22.51
C PHE A 168 -8.00 13.00 -21.84
#